data_AF-A0A8I1SN78-F1
#
_entry.id   AF-A0A8I1SN78-F1
#
_cell.length_a   1.000
_cell.length_b   1.000
_cell.length_c   1.000
_cell.angle_alpha   90.00
_cell.angle_beta   90.00
_cell.angle_gamma   90.00
#
_symmetry.space_group_name_H-M   'P 1'
#
loop_
_entity.id
_entity.type
_entity.pdbx_description
1 polymer ?
#
loop_
_entity_poly.entity_id
_entity_poly.type
_entity_poly.pdbx_seq_one_letter_code
_entity_poly.pdbx_strand_id
1 'polypeptide(L)' 'MILIQHIEDYYRSELLKMGYFKTPDGLQLYELDISKLRDIYEVVKTSQN' A
#
# COMPACT_ATOMS: atom_id res chain seq x y z
N MET A 1 -19.76 -2.52 -5.01
CA MET A 1 -18.46 -2.94 -5.56
C MET A 1 -17.49 -1.77 -5.83
N ILE A 2 -17.88 -0.50 -5.62
CA ILE A 2 -17.00 0.68 -5.90
C ILE A 2 -16.11 1.03 -4.69
N LEU A 3 -16.61 0.85 -3.47
CA LEU A 3 -15.90 1.22 -2.23
C LEU A 3 -14.55 0.53 -2.03
N ILE A 4 -14.40 -0.74 -2.43
CA ILE A 4 -13.15 -1.50 -2.20
C ILE A 4 -12.02 -1.00 -3.11
N GLN A 5 -12.32 -0.75 -4.39
CA GLN A 5 -11.34 -0.23 -5.34
C GLN A 5 -10.77 1.13 -4.91
N HIS A 6 -11.64 2.01 -4.37
CA HIS A 6 -11.21 3.31 -3.87
C HIS A 6 -10.25 3.21 -2.67
N ILE A 7 -10.41 2.18 -1.83
CA ILE A 7 -9.54 1.98 -0.66
C ILE A 7 -8.20 1.37 -1.09
N GLU A 8 -8.19 0.43 -2.04
CA GLU A 8 -6.95 -0.11 -2.60
C GLU A 8 -6.12 0.99 -3.27
N ASP A 9 -6.75 1.82 -4.09
CA ASP A 9 -6.09 2.94 -4.76
C ASP A 9 -5.58 3.99 -3.77
N TYR A 10 -6.29 4.22 -2.66
CA TYR A 10 -5.82 5.08 -1.57
C TYR A 10 -4.51 4.55 -0.98
N TYR A 11 -4.46 3.29 -0.54
CA TYR A 11 -3.25 2.75 0.08
C TYR A 11 -2.07 2.69 -0.90
N ARG A 12 -2.32 2.33 -2.16
CA ARG A 12 -1.28 2.35 -3.20
C ARG A 12 -0.72 3.76 -3.39
N SER A 13 -1.59 4.75 -3.51
CA SER A 13 -1.17 6.14 -3.72
C SER A 13 -0.35 6.67 -2.54
N GLU A 14 -0.75 6.38 -1.31
CA GLU A 14 0.00 6.81 -0.12
C GLU A 14 1.36 6.11 -0.01
N LEU A 15 1.42 4.80 -0.25
CA LEU A 15 2.68 4.06 -0.28
C LEU A 15 3.65 4.61 -1.33
N LEU A 16 3.15 4.93 -2.54
CA LEU A 16 3.96 5.56 -3.58
C LEU A 16 4.47 6.94 -3.16
N LYS A 17 3.65 7.78 -2.50
CA LYS A 17 4.08 9.08 -1.97
C LYS A 17 5.14 8.94 -0.88
N MET A 18 5.10 7.87 -0.09
CA MET A 18 6.11 7.52 0.91
C MET A 18 7.39 6.92 0.30
N GLY A 19 7.47 6.80 -1.03
CA GLY A 19 8.61 6.22 -1.73
C GLY A 19 8.66 4.69 -1.72
N TYR A 20 7.56 4.04 -1.32
CA TYR A 20 7.44 2.59 -1.29
C TYR A 20 6.81 2.10 -2.61
N PHE A 21 7.64 1.60 -3.53
CA PHE A 21 7.21 1.21 -4.88
C PHE A 21 6.96 -0.31 -5.04
N LYS A 22 7.67 -1.12 -4.26
CA LYS A 22 7.63 -2.58 -4.33
C LYS A 22 7.91 -3.17 -2.97
N THR A 23 7.43 -4.39 -2.74
CA THR A 23 7.74 -5.12 -1.52
C THR A 23 9.21 -5.54 -1.50
N PRO A 24 9.77 -5.86 -0.31
CA PRO A 24 11.09 -6.47 -0.21
C PRO A 24 11.22 -7.75 -1.03
N ASP A 25 10.12 -8.49 -1.19
CA ASP A 25 10.03 -9.72 -1.99
C ASP A 25 9.97 -9.45 -3.51
N GLY A 26 9.95 -8.19 -3.93
CA GLY A 26 9.93 -7.78 -5.34
C GLY A 26 8.54 -7.68 -5.97
N LEU A 27 7.47 -7.89 -5.20
CA LEU A 27 6.10 -7.74 -5.69
C LEU A 27 5.72 -6.27 -5.85
N GLN A 28 4.97 -5.95 -6.90
CA GLN A 28 4.41 -4.63 -7.10
C GLN A 28 3.16 -4.43 -6.25
N LEU A 29 2.85 -3.19 -5.89
CA LEU A 29 1.66 -2.85 -5.10
C LEU A 29 0.34 -3.25 -5.77
N TYR A 30 0.32 -3.34 -7.11
CA TYR A 30 -0.84 -3.78 -7.89
C TYR A 30 -1.14 -5.28 -7.74
N GLU A 31 -0.15 -6.05 -7.31
CA GLU A 31 -0.25 -7.50 -7.07
C GLU A 31 -0.71 -7.82 -5.64
N LEU A 32 -0.84 -6.80 -4.79
CA LEU A 32 -1.23 -6.95 -3.39
C LEU A 32 -2.71 -6.70 -3.19
N ASP A 33 -3.31 -7.49 -2.29
CA ASP A 33 -4.67 -7.27 -1.79
C ASP A 33 -4.73 -6.12 -0.78
N ILE A 34 -5.93 -5.59 -0.57
CA ILE A 34 -6.23 -4.50 0.36
C ILE A 34 -5.67 -4.71 1.79
N SER A 35 -5.67 -5.93 2.31
CA SER A 35 -5.21 -6.21 3.68
C SER A 35 -3.69 -6.04 3.75
N LYS A 36 -2.98 -6.58 2.76
CA LYS A 36 -1.52 -6.45 2.65
C LYS A 36 -1.11 -5.00 2.43
N LEU A 37 -1.83 -4.26 1.58
CA LEU A 37 -1.59 -2.83 1.35
C LEU A 37 -1.74 -2.02 2.64
N ARG A 38 -2.79 -2.30 3.41
CA ARG A 38 -3.03 -1.65 4.70
C ARG A 38 -1.92 -1.95 5.71
N ASP A 39 -1.53 -3.22 5.85
CA ASP A 39 -0.49 -3.63 6.81
C ASP A 39 0.85 -2.94 6.49
N ILE A 40 1.24 -2.91 5.20
CA ILE A 40 2.46 -2.22 4.76
C ILE A 40 2.35 -0.72 5.04
N TYR A 41 1.21 -0.10 4.74
CA TYR A 41 0.99 1.32 4.98
C TYR A 41 1.16 1.69 6.46
N GLU A 42 0.60 0.91 7.39
CA GLU A 42 0.77 1.14 8.83
C GLU A 42 2.24 1.02 9.27
N VAL A 43 2.97 0.03 8.75
CA VAL A 43 4.41 -0.16 9.05
C VAL A 43 5.25 0.98 8.50
N VAL A 44 5.04 1.37 7.25
CA VAL A 44 5.80 2.46 6.59
C VAL A 44 5.49 3.79 7.27
N LYS A 45 4.22 4.06 7.58
CA LYS A 45 3.78 5.26 8.28
C LYS A 45 4.37 5.37 9.69
N THR A 46 4.42 4.25 10.43
CA THR A 46 5.04 4.21 11.77
C THR A 46 6.56 4.41 11.71
N SER A 47 7.20 3.94 10.64
CA SER A 47 8.66 4.09 10.46
C SER A 47 9.09 5.51 10.03
N GLN A 48 8.16 6.33 9.54
CA GLN A 48 8.39 7.71 9.10
C GLN A 48 8.14 8.74 10.22
N ASN A 49 7.69 8.30 11.40
CA ASN A 49 7.26 9.15 12.52
C ASN A 49 8.16 8.94 13.74
#